data_AF-A0A7X1IN46-F1
#
_entry.id   AF-A0A7X1IN46-F1
#
_cell.length_a   1.000
_cell.length_b   1.000
_cell.length_c   1.000
_cell.angle_alpha   90.00
_cell.angle_beta   90.00
_cell.angle_gamma   90.00
#
_symmetry.space_group_name_H-M   'P 1'
#
loop_
_entity.id
_entity.type
_entity.pdbx_description
1 polymer ?
#
loop_
_entity_poly.entity_id
_entity_poly.type
_entity_poly.pdbx_seq_one_letter_code
_entity_poly.pdbx_strand_id
1 'polypeptide(L)' 'MHCSDVRTALSARIDGEAPPPGVTGVALETHVRGCADCHRWGERARRLKVLAARLGVG' A
#
# COMPACT_ATOMS: atom_id res chain seq x y z
N MET A 1 5.11 -10.77 8.50
CA MET A 1 3.96 -10.58 7.61
C MET A 1 4.40 -10.87 6.18
N HIS A 2 3.52 -11.45 5.36
CA HIS A 2 3.85 -11.74 3.97
C HIS A 2 3.75 -10.47 3.12
N CYS A 3 4.55 -10.39 2.05
CA CYS A 3 4.47 -9.27 1.12
C CYS A 3 3.07 -9.10 0.50
N SER A 4 2.30 -10.18 0.35
CA SER A 4 0.89 -10.13 -0.08
C SER A 4 0.05 -9.29 0.88
N ASP A 5 0.11 -9.58 2.18
CA ASP A 5 -0.70 -8.92 3.21
C ASP A 5 -0.33 -7.43 3.31
N VAL A 6 0.97 -7.13 3.18
CA VAL A 6 1.50 -5.77 3.16
C VAL A 6 0.99 -5.00 1.95
N ARG A 7 0.98 -5.60 0.75
CA ARG A 7 0.49 -4.95 -0.47
C ARG A 7 -1.01 -4.69 -0.39
N THR A 8 -1.79 -5.63 0.16
CA THR A 8 -3.22 -5.44 0.42
C THR A 8 -3.44 -4.28 1.39
N ALA A 9 -2.72 -4.25 2.52
CA ALA A 9 -2.84 -3.18 3.50
C ALA A 9 -2.41 -1.81 2.94
N LEU A 10 -1.36 -1.76 2.11
CA LEU A 10 -0.94 -0.54 1.42
C LEU A 10 -2.00 -0.06 0.42
N SER A 11 -2.61 -0.97 -0.35
CA SER A 11 -3.71 -0.64 -1.27
C SER A 11 -4.87 -0.01 -0.52
N ALA A 12 -5.36 -0.70 0.53
CA ALA A 12 -6.44 -0.20 1.36
C ALA A 12 -6.13 1.21 1.89
N ARG A 13 -4.92 1.43 2.41
CA ARG A 13 -4.50 2.76 2.90
C ARG A 13 -4.47 3.83 1.80
N ILE A 14 -4.07 3.48 0.58
CA ILE A 14 -4.06 4.41 -0.57
C ILE A 14 -5.49 4.78 -0.98
N ASP A 15 -6.41 3.83 -0.88
CA ASP A 15 -7.82 4.02 -1.21
C ASP A 15 -8.64 4.62 -0.06
N GLY A 16 -8.03 4.80 1.12
CA GLY A 16 -8.69 5.34 2.33
C GLY A 16 -9.50 4.29 3.11
N GLU A 17 -9.31 3.01 2.80
CA GLU A 17 -9.96 1.87 3.44
C GLU A 17 -9.17 1.35 4.65
N ALA A 18 -9.85 0.57 5.48
CA ALA A 18 -9.22 -0.09 6.62
C ALA A 18 -8.29 -1.23 6.17
N PRO A 19 -7.09 -1.37 6.76
CA PRO A 19 -6.22 -2.50 6.47
C PRO A 19 -6.84 -3.81 6.96
N PRO A 20 -6.41 -4.96 6.39
CA PRO A 20 -6.89 -6.26 6.83
C PRO A 20 -6.59 -6.51 8.32
N PRO A 21 -7.45 -7.28 9.01
CA PRO A 21 -7.26 -7.60 10.42
C PRO A 21 -5.90 -8.26 10.66
N GLY A 22 -5.23 -7.85 11.74
CA GLY A 22 -3.89 -8.33 12.09
C GLY A 22 -2.74 -7.56 11.44
N VAL A 23 -3.00 -6.62 10.51
CA VAL A 23 -1.97 -5.71 10.00
C VAL A 23 -2.09 -4.35 10.68
N THR A 24 -1.17 -4.08 11.62
CA THR A 24 -1.09 -2.77 12.28
C THR A 24 -0.28 -1.78 11.44
N GLY A 25 -0.53 -0.48 11.61
CA GLY A 25 0.24 0.57 10.93
C GLY A 25 1.75 0.46 11.21
N VAL A 26 2.13 0.16 12.45
CA VAL A 26 3.53 -0.03 12.84
C VAL A 26 4.16 -1.24 12.14
N ALA A 27 3.45 -2.37 12.07
CA ALA A 27 3.95 -3.57 11.39
C ALA A 27 4.09 -3.34 9.88
N LEU A 28 3.14 -2.62 9.28
CA LEU A 28 3.18 -2.22 7.87
C LEU A 28 4.40 -1.33 7.59
N GLU A 29 4.60 -0.27 8.36
CA GLU A 29 5.73 0.65 8.19
C GLU A 29 7.09 -0.01 8.43
N THR A 30 7.15 -0.92 9.40
CA THR A 30 8.37 -1.70 9.69
C THR A 30 8.73 -2.58 8.49
N HIS A 31 7.75 -3.28 7.92
CA HIS A 31 8.00 -4.11 6.75
C HIS A 31 8.40 -3.27 5.52
N VAL A 32 7.70 -2.16 5.26
CA VAL A 32 8.00 -1.29 4.11
C VAL A 32 9.41 -0.71 4.20
N ARG A 33 9.89 -0.37 5.40
CA ARG A 33 11.28 0.08 5.61
C ARG A 33 12.30 -1.04 5.37
N GLY A 34 11.97 -2.29 5.71
CA GLY A 34 12.87 -3.44 5.55
C GLY A 34 12.81 -4.14 4.18
N CYS A 35 11.77 -3.89 3.38
CA CYS A 35 11.51 -4.60 2.13
C CYS A 35 11.51 -3.65 0.94
N ALA A 36 12.61 -3.65 0.17
CA ALA A 36 12.77 -2.79 -1.01
C ALA A 36 11.68 -3.01 -2.07
N ASP A 37 11.17 -4.24 -2.20
CA ASP A 37 10.08 -4.55 -3.14
C ASP A 37 8.76 -3.92 -2.73
N CYS A 38 8.39 -4.03 -1.45
CA CYS A 38 7.17 -3.42 -0.93
C CYS A 38 7.26 -1.89 -0.90
N HIS A 39 8.44 -1.33 -0.63
CA HIS A 39 8.69 0.11 -0.77
C HIS A 39 8.44 0.58 -2.22
N ARG A 40 9.08 -0.06 -3.21
CA ARG A 40 8.89 0.27 -4.62
C ARG A 40 7.45 0.07 -5.09
N TRP A 41 6.81 -1.00 -4.62
CA TRP A 41 5.42 -1.29 -4.95
C TRP A 41 4.48 -0.19 -4.43
N GLY A 42 4.63 0.23 -3.16
CA GLY A 42 3.81 1.27 -2.56
C GLY A 42 3.92 2.61 -3.28
N GLU A 43 5.14 3.03 -3.66
CA GLU A 43 5.34 4.25 -4.44
C GLU A 43 4.68 4.18 -5.82
N ARG A 44 4.74 3.03 -6.50
CA ARG A 44 4.06 2.85 -7.79
C ARG A 44 2.54 2.87 -7.65
N ALA A 45 2.00 2.20 -6.63
CA ALA A 45 0.56 2.18 -6.36
C ALA A 45 0.03 3.60 -6.08
N ARG A 46 0.74 4.38 -5.26
CA ARG A 46 0.38 5.79 -4.98
C ARG A 46 0.41 6.65 -6.24
N ARG A 47 1.45 6.51 -7.08
CA ARG A 47 1.54 7.21 -8.37
C ARG A 47 0.41 6.83 -9.30
N LEU A 48 0.07 5.53 -9.36
CA LEU A 48 -1.05 5.04 -10.17
C LEU A 48 -2.36 5.68 -9.73
N LYS A 49 -2.67 5.71 -8.42
CA LYS A 49 -3.90 6.37 -7.91
C LYS A 49 -4.00 7.83 -8.34
N VAL A 50 -2.90 8.58 -8.27
CA VAL A 50 -2.86 9.99 -8.71
C VAL A 50 -3.10 10.12 -10.21
N LEU A 51 -2.51 9.25 -11.02
CA LEU A 51 -2.71 9.27 -12.48
C LEU A 51 -4.15 8.88 -12.85
N ALA A 52 -4.66 7.83 -12.22
CA ALA A 52 -6.01 7.30 -12.39
C ALA A 52 -7.06 8.40 -12.09
N ALA A 53 -6.92 9.09 -10.96
CA ALA A 53 -7.77 10.23 -10.60
C ALA A 53 -7.72 11.37 -11.63
N ARG A 54 -6.56 11.68 -12.21
CA ARG A 54 -6.42 12.71 -13.26
C ARG A 54 -7.06 12.31 -14.58
N LEU A 55 -7.09 11.02 -14.88
CA LEU A 55 -7.69 10.47 -16.09
C LEU A 55 -9.21 10.26 -15.96
N GLY A 56 -9.80 10.51 -14.78
CA GLY A 56 -11.20 10.19 -14.50
C GLY A 56 -11.48 8.69 -14.47
N VAL A 57 -10.43 7.88 -14.31
CA VAL A 57 -10.51 6.43 -14.18
C VAL A 57 -10.22 6.13 -12.72
N GLY A 58 -11.22 6.15 -11.85
CA GLY A 58 -10.99 6.01 -10.40
C GLY A 58 -12.25 5.69 -9.62
#